data_AF-A0A953X4C2-F1
#
_entry.id   AF-A0A953X4C2-F1
#
_cell.length_a   1.000
_cell.length_b   1.000
_cell.length_c   1.000
_cell.angle_alpha   90.00
_cell.angle_beta   90.00
_cell.angle_gamma   90.00
#
_symmetry.space_group_name_H-M   'P 1'
#
loop_
_entity.id
_entity.type
_entity.pdbx_description
1 polymer ?
#
loop_
_entity_poly.entity_id
_entity_poly.type
_entity_poly.pdbx_seq_one_letter_code
_entity_poly.pdbx_strand_id
1 'polypeptide(L)'
;EDIGDPAVLVRIAAGVGMDGADLEARLRGNTDEDAVRALIDEARRAGVSGVPFLIFGQQQAVSGAQSPEVFAEFLDQAVAGRRRGG
;
A
#
# COMPACT_ATOMS: atom_id res chain seq x y z
N GLU A 1 8.95 11.49 -15.95
CA GLU A 1 9.97 10.42 -15.86
C GLU A 1 9.27 9.08 -16.03
N ASP A 2 9.98 8.05 -16.47
CA ASP A 2 9.43 6.70 -16.62
C ASP A 2 9.71 5.87 -15.36
N ILE A 3 8.66 5.54 -14.61
CA ILE A 3 8.77 4.73 -13.38
C ILE A 3 8.88 3.22 -13.65
N GLY A 4 8.86 2.80 -14.92
CA GLY A 4 9.22 1.45 -15.34
C GLY A 4 10.73 1.24 -15.51
N ASP A 5 11.52 2.31 -15.55
CA ASP A 5 12.99 2.23 -15.65
C ASP A 5 13.64 2.03 -14.27
N PRO A 6 14.38 0.92 -14.04
CA PRO A 6 15.09 0.69 -12.78
C PRO A 6 16.03 1.83 -12.40
N ALA A 7 16.66 2.53 -13.36
CA ALA A 7 17.57 3.63 -13.06
C ALA A 7 16.83 4.84 -12.45
N VAL A 8 15.59 5.09 -12.88
CA VAL A 8 14.74 6.13 -12.31
C VAL A 8 14.39 5.78 -10.85
N LEU A 9 14.01 4.52 -10.59
CA LEU A 9 13.67 4.06 -9.24
C LEU A 9 14.87 4.11 -8.27
N VAL A 10 16.06 3.69 -8.72
CA VAL A 10 17.30 3.75 -7.91
C VAL A 10 17.65 5.19 -7.53
N ARG A 11 17.53 6.14 -8.47
CA ARG A 11 17.76 7.57 -8.19
C ARG A 11 16.76 8.12 -7.18
N ILE A 12 15.47 7.79 -7.31
CA ILE A 12 14.43 8.23 -6.37
C ILE A 12 14.70 7.67 -4.97
N ALA A 13 15.04 6.38 -4.88
CA ALA A 13 15.32 5.69 -3.63
C ALA A 13 16.52 6.30 -2.89
N ALA A 14 17.61 6.61 -3.59
CA ALA A 14 18.74 7.33 -3.01
C ALA A 14 18.33 8.72 -2.47
N GLY A 15 17.41 9.41 -3.17
CA GLY A 15 16.87 10.71 -2.74
C GLY A 15 16.05 10.66 -1.44
N VAL A 16 15.54 9.48 -1.04
CA VAL A 16 14.83 9.26 0.23
C VAL A 16 15.66 8.50 1.27
N GLY A 17 16.96 8.32 1.04
CA GLY A 17 17.90 7.71 1.99
C GLY A 17 18.01 6.19 1.95
N MET A 18 17.51 5.53 0.89
CA MET A 18 17.69 4.10 0.68
C MET A 18 19.05 3.79 0.03
N ASP A 19 19.56 2.58 0.23
CA ASP A 19 20.74 2.10 -0.48
C ASP A 19 20.40 1.78 -1.95
N GLY A 20 20.94 2.57 -2.86
CA GLY A 20 20.70 2.42 -4.30
C GLY A 20 21.29 1.14 -4.88
N ALA A 21 22.43 0.67 -4.37
CA ALA A 21 23.08 -0.55 -4.88
C ALA A 21 22.30 -1.80 -4.46
N ASP A 22 21.82 -1.84 -3.23
CA ASP A 22 20.92 -2.90 -2.76
C ASP A 22 19.61 -2.91 -3.57
N LEU A 23 18.96 -1.75 -3.74
CA LEU A 23 17.73 -1.67 -4.53
C LEU A 23 17.94 -2.13 -5.98
N GLU A 24 19.04 -1.70 -6.61
CA GLU A 24 19.37 -2.09 -7.98
C GLU A 24 19.55 -3.61 -8.12
N ALA A 25 20.21 -4.24 -7.15
CA ALA A 25 20.36 -5.70 -7.10
C ALA A 25 18.99 -6.40 -6.95
N ARG A 26 18.12 -5.88 -6.09
CA ARG A 26 16.78 -6.46 -5.85
C ARG A 26 15.85 -6.32 -7.05
N LEU A 27 15.90 -5.17 -7.74
CA LEU A 27 15.15 -4.94 -8.98
C LEU A 27 15.62 -5.87 -10.11
N ARG A 28 16.93 -6.07 -10.28
CA ARG A 28 17.47 -7.02 -11.26
C ARG A 28 17.15 -8.48 -10.93
N GLY A 29 17.11 -8.81 -9.64
CA GLY A 29 16.86 -10.16 -9.15
C GLY A 29 15.38 -10.51 -8.99
N ASN A 30 14.46 -9.60 -9.32
CA ASN A 30 13.01 -9.75 -9.07
C ASN A 30 12.70 -10.20 -7.63
N THR A 31 13.48 -9.73 -6.65
CA THR A 31 13.50 -10.31 -5.30
C THR A 31 12.13 -10.27 -4.59
N ASP A 32 11.29 -9.28 -4.89
CA ASP A 32 9.96 -9.12 -4.28
C ASP A 32 8.80 -9.55 -5.18
N GLU A 33 9.06 -10.10 -6.37
CA GLU A 33 8.01 -10.34 -7.36
C GLU A 33 6.89 -11.24 -6.79
N ASP A 34 7.27 -12.34 -6.14
CA ASP A 34 6.31 -13.26 -5.52
C ASP A 34 5.54 -12.62 -4.36
N ALA A 35 6.21 -11.79 -3.55
CA ALA A 35 5.57 -11.06 -2.46
C ALA A 35 4.52 -10.07 -2.99
N VAL A 36 4.85 -9.32 -4.05
CA VAL A 36 3.93 -8.39 -4.71
C VAL A 36 2.74 -9.14 -5.31
N ARG A 37 2.96 -10.28 -5.98
CA ARG A 37 1.89 -11.13 -6.53
C ARG A 37 0.96 -11.65 -5.43
N ALA A 38 1.51 -12.11 -4.32
CA ALA A 38 0.73 -12.59 -3.17
C ALA A 38 -0.16 -11.49 -2.58
N LEU A 39 0.36 -10.26 -2.45
CA LEU A 39 -0.42 -9.11 -1.97
C LEU A 39 -1.57 -8.74 -2.92
N ILE A 40 -1.34 -8.79 -4.24
CA ILE A 40 -2.39 -8.55 -5.25
C ILE A 40 -3.51 -9.59 -5.12
N ASP A 41 -3.15 -10.87 -4.96
CA ASP A 41 -4.12 -11.95 -4.83
C ASP A 41 -4.90 -11.86 -3.52
N GLU A 42 -4.25 -11.46 -2.43
CA GLU A 42 -4.92 -11.17 -1.15
C GLU A 42 -5.94 -10.04 -1.29
N ALA A 43 -5.54 -8.91 -1.90
CA ALA A 43 -6.45 -7.78 -2.13
C ALA A 43 -7.67 -8.19 -2.97
N ARG A 44 -7.47 -8.98 -4.02
CA ARG A 44 -8.57 -9.51 -4.84
C ARG A 44 -9.50 -10.42 -4.04
N ARG A 45 -8.96 -11.32 -3.22
CA ARG A 45 -9.77 -12.17 -2.32
C ARG A 45 -10.56 -11.36 -1.29
N ALA A 46 -10.02 -10.22 -0.86
CA ALA A 46 -10.71 -9.27 0.01
C ALA A 46 -11.78 -8.41 -0.73
N GLY A 47 -12.02 -8.65 -2.02
CA GLY A 47 -13.03 -7.95 -2.81
C GLY A 47 -12.58 -6.60 -3.37
N VAL A 48 -11.28 -6.28 -3.31
CA VAL A 48 -10.74 -5.05 -3.90
C VAL A 48 -10.79 -5.17 -5.43
N SER A 49 -11.56 -4.28 -6.06
CA SER A 49 -11.75 -4.22 -7.52
C SER A 49 -11.24 -2.93 -8.17
N GLY A 50 -10.77 -1.97 -7.37
CA GLY A 50 -10.27 -0.69 -7.83
C GLY A 50 -9.48 0.05 -6.75
N VAL A 51 -8.77 1.09 -7.16
CA VAL A 51 -7.92 1.91 -6.29
C VAL A 51 -8.32 3.40 -6.37
N PRO A 52 -8.11 4.20 -5.30
CA PRO A 52 -7.60 3.79 -3.99
C PRO A 52 -8.64 2.99 -3.19
N PHE A 53 -8.16 2.10 -2.31
CA PHE A 53 -8.99 1.31 -1.39
C PHE A 53 -8.29 1.30 -0.02
N LEU A 54 -9.03 1.64 1.02
CA LEU A 54 -8.50 1.79 2.38
C LEU A 54 -9.24 0.86 3.34
N ILE A 55 -8.50 0.23 4.26
CA ILE A 55 -9.06 -0.63 5.31
C ILE A 55 -8.73 -0.02 6.67
N PHE A 56 -9.75 0.28 7.47
CA PHE A 56 -9.67 0.85 8.80
C PHE A 56 -9.92 -0.21 9.86
N GLY A 57 -8.97 -0.36 10.78
CA GLY A 57 -9.09 -1.27 11.92
C GLY A 57 -9.30 -2.75 11.56
N GLN A 58 -8.92 -3.17 10.34
CA GLN A 58 -9.18 -4.51 9.77
C GLN A 58 -10.66 -4.90 9.70
N GLN A 59 -11.59 -3.95 9.81
CA GLN A 59 -13.03 -4.24 9.84
C GLN A 59 -13.85 -3.42 8.85
N GLN A 60 -13.45 -2.17 8.61
CA GLN A 60 -14.18 -1.26 7.73
C GLN A 60 -13.36 -0.98 6.48
N ALA A 61 -13.99 -1.03 5.32
CA ALA A 61 -13.34 -0.80 4.04
C ALA A 61 -14.01 0.33 3.28
N VAL A 62 -13.20 1.16 2.63
CA VAL A 62 -13.62 2.35 1.89
C VAL A 62 -12.99 2.29 0.51
N SER A 63 -13.83 2.31 -0.53
CA SER A 63 -13.38 2.34 -1.92
C SER A 63 -13.48 3.75 -2.51
N GLY A 64 -12.48 4.10 -3.30
CA GLY A 64 -12.39 5.37 -4.01
C GLY A 64 -11.74 6.50 -3.22
N ALA A 65 -11.42 7.58 -3.94
CA ALA A 65 -10.85 8.79 -3.36
C ALA A 65 -11.94 9.60 -2.65
N GLN A 66 -12.25 9.22 -1.41
CA GLN A 66 -13.22 9.92 -0.56
C GLN A 66 -12.65 11.23 -0.02
N SER A 67 -13.53 12.08 0.54
CA SER A 67 -13.11 13.33 1.17
C SER A 67 -12.39 13.07 2.51
N PRO A 68 -11.55 14.02 2.98
CA PRO A 68 -10.90 13.92 4.28
C PRO A 68 -11.88 13.73 5.45
N GLU A 69 -13.06 14.35 5.38
CA GLU A 69 -14.11 14.25 6.40
C GLU A 69 -14.63 12.81 6.52
N VAL A 70 -14.85 12.15 5.38
CA VAL A 70 -15.25 10.74 5.34
C VAL A 70 -14.17 9.86 5.98
N PHE A 71 -12.89 10.11 5.68
CA PHE A 71 -11.80 9.36 6.31
C PHE A 71 -11.72 9.59 7.82
N ALA A 72 -11.96 10.82 8.29
CA ALA A 72 -12.00 11.13 9.73
C ALA A 72 -13.10 10.35 10.45
N GLU A 73 -14.31 10.26 9.86
CA GLU A 73 -15.42 9.48 10.42
C GLU A 73 -15.07 7.99 10.53
N PHE A 74 -14.44 7.40 9.51
CA PHE A 74 -14.01 6.00 9.55
C PHE A 74 -12.91 5.74 10.59
N LEU A 75 -11.99 6.70 10.80
CA LEU A 75 -10.99 6.61 11.85
C LEU A 75 -11.64 6.62 13.24
N ASP A 76 -12.58 7.53 13.49
CA ASP A 76 -13.31 7.62 14.75
C ASP A 76 -14.09 6.32 15.04
N GLN A 77 -14.76 5.78 14.03
CA GLN A 77 -15.48 4.50 14.13
C GLN A 77 -14.54 3.32 14.43
N ALA A 78 -13.40 3.23 13.74
CA ALA A 78 -12.42 2.17 13.96
C ALA A 78 -11.82 2.21 15.39
N VAL A 79 -11.61 3.40 15.95
CA VAL A 79 -11.18 3.57 17.34
C VAL A 79 -12.29 3.17 18.32
N ALA A 80 -13.53 3.60 18.07
CA ALA A 80 -14.67 3.29 18.94
C ALA A 80 -15.04 1.79 18.94
N GLY A 81 -14.93 1.11 17.79
CA GLY A 81 -15.17 -0.34 17.66
C GLY A 81 -14.18 -1.17 18.47
N ARG A 82 -12.91 -0.75 18.51
CA ARG A 82 -11.86 -1.43 19.29
C ARG A 82 -12.09 -1.38 20.80
N ARG A 83 -12.75 -0.33 21.31
CA ARG A 83 -13.07 -0.16 22.74
C ARG A 83 -14.25 -1.00 23.22
N ARG A 84 -15.06 -1.56 22.31
CA ARG A 84 -16.23 -2.39 22.64
C ARG A 84 -15.94 -3.89 22.61
N GLY A 85 -14.79 -4.30 22.08
CA GLY A 85 -14.39 -5.69 21.91
C GLY A 85 -13.20 -6.13 22.79
N GLY A 86 -12.84 -5.34 23.80
CA GLY A 86 -11.85 -5.69 24.83
C GLY A 86 -12.49 -5.66 26.21
#